data_AF-A0A7X5N2P4-F1
#
_entry.id   AF-A0A7X5N2P4-F1
#
_cell.length_a   1.000
_cell.length_b   1.000
_cell.length_c   1.000
_cell.angle_alpha   90.00
_cell.angle_beta   90.00
_cell.angle_gamma   90.00
#
_symmetry.space_group_name_H-M   'P 1'
#
loop_
_entity.id
_entity.type
_entity.pdbx_description
1 polymer ?
#
loop_
_entity_poly.entity_id
_entity_poly.type
_entity_poly.pdbx_seq_one_letter_code
_entity_poly.pdbx_strand_id
1 'polypeptide(L)' 'ADAWLYLEGPAEVPPQVPAGWHLHREGATQQVRYALYRRAAATLNGDPTPVVSV' A
#
# COMPACT_ATOMS: atom_id res chain seq x y z
N ALA A 1 6.16 -9.77 0.94
CA ALA A 1 6.87 -8.95 -0.07
C ALA A 1 6.41 -7.51 0.07
N ASP A 2 7.29 -6.63 0.52
CA ASP A 2 7.09 -5.18 0.50
C ASP A 2 7.11 -4.68 -0.94
N ALA A 3 6.05 -3.97 -1.35
CA ALA A 3 5.91 -3.45 -2.71
C ALA A 3 5.63 -1.94 -2.66
N TRP A 4 6.10 -1.23 -3.70
CA TRP A 4 5.93 0.21 -3.86
C TRP A 4 5.13 0.51 -5.13
N LEU A 5 4.29 1.53 -5.07
CA LEU A 5 3.49 2.02 -6.20
C LEU A 5 3.59 3.54 -6.26
N TYR A 6 4.12 4.06 -7.36
CA TYR A 6 4.18 5.49 -7.64
C TYR A 6 3.09 5.85 -8.66
N LEU A 7 2.28 6.86 -8.35
CA LEU A 7 1.23 7.36 -9.21
C LEU A 7 1.41 8.85 -9.44
N GLU A 8 1.21 9.29 -10.68
CA GLU A 8 1.12 10.68 -11.07
C GLU A 8 -0.15 10.90 -11.87
N GLY A 9 -0.76 12.07 -11.72
CA GLY A 9 -1.97 12.42 -12.45
C GLY A 9 -2.33 13.88 -12.28
N PRO A 10 -3.41 14.34 -12.94
CA PRO A 10 -3.87 15.71 -12.83
C PRO A 10 -4.09 16.11 -11.37
N ALA A 11 -3.66 17.32 -10.99
CA ALA A 11 -3.78 17.84 -9.63
C ALA A 11 -5.24 17.97 -9.15
N GLU A 12 -6.23 17.85 -10.03
CA GLU A 12 -7.65 17.88 -9.67
C GLU A 12 -8.25 16.48 -9.53
N VAL A 13 -7.61 15.44 -10.08
CA VAL A 13 -8.14 14.06 -10.07
C VAL A 13 -7.45 13.23 -9.00
N PRO A 14 -8.15 12.79 -7.93
CA PRO A 14 -7.53 11.98 -6.89
C PRO A 14 -7.17 10.58 -7.44
N PRO A 15 -6.00 10.02 -7.07
CA PRO A 15 -5.60 8.69 -7.52
C PRO A 15 -6.51 7.61 -6.94
N GLN A 16 -7.04 6.74 -7.80
CA GLN A 16 -7.72 5.52 -7.35
C GLN A 16 -6.68 4.45 -7.06
N VAL A 17 -6.59 4.05 -5.79
CA VAL A 17 -5.60 3.07 -5.33
C VAL A 17 -6.32 1.83 -4.81
N PRO A 18 -5.90 0.61 -5.21
CA PRO A 18 -6.48 -0.62 -4.68
C PRO A 18 -6.34 -0.72 -3.15
N ALA A 19 -7.20 -1.54 -2.53
CA ALA A 19 -7.10 -1.81 -1.10
C ALA A 19 -5.75 -2.46 -0.73
N GLY A 20 -5.27 -2.19 0.49
CA GLY A 20 -3.99 -2.71 1.00
C GLY A 20 -2.76 -1.87 0.66
N TRP A 21 -2.94 -0.77 -0.08
CA TRP A 21 -1.89 0.23 -0.30
C TRP A 21 -2.03 1.38 0.69
N HIS A 22 -0.92 1.72 1.34
CA HIS A 22 -0.85 2.79 2.33
C HIS A 22 -0.04 3.95 1.77
N LEU A 23 -0.56 5.18 1.89
CA LEU A 23 0.14 6.37 1.46
C LEU A 23 1.42 6.54 2.28
N HIS A 24 2.55 6.67 1.60
CA HIS A 24 3.84 6.94 2.21
C HIS A 24 4.27 8.39 2.04
N ARG A 25 4.11 8.93 0.82
CA ARG A 25 4.38 10.35 0.53
C ARG A 25 3.41 10.85 -0.53
N GLU A 26 3.01 12.10 -0.43
CA GLU A 26 2.21 12.80 -1.44
C GLU A 26 2.82 14.18 -1.69
N GLY A 27 2.65 14.69 -2.90
CA GLY A 27 2.91 16.08 -3.23
C GLY A 27 2.16 16.49 -4.49
N ALA A 28 2.23 17.78 -4.79
CA ALA A 28 1.68 18.32 -6.01
C ALA A 28 2.54 19.47 -6.54
N THR A 29 2.52 19.61 -7.84
CA THR A 29 2.95 20.79 -8.59
C THR A 29 1.71 21.55 -9.07
N GLN A 30 1.88 22.55 -9.93
CA GLN A 30 0.76 23.36 -10.42
C GLN A 30 -0.34 22.53 -11.12
N GLN A 31 0.02 21.48 -11.88
CA GLN A 31 -0.95 20.70 -12.67
C GLN A 31 -0.91 19.20 -12.39
N VAL A 32 0.11 18.71 -11.68
CA VAL A 32 0.31 17.29 -11.46
C VAL A 32 0.43 17.02 -9.97
N ARG A 33 -0.34 16.06 -9.46
CA ARG A 33 -0.11 15.44 -8.15
C ARG A 33 0.67 14.15 -8.33
N TYR A 34 1.48 13.82 -7.34
CA TYR A 34 2.21 12.57 -7.28
C TYR A 34 2.09 11.96 -5.90
N ALA A 35 1.97 10.63 -5.84
CA ALA A 35 1.84 9.89 -4.60
C ALA A 35 2.64 8.59 -4.66
N LEU A 36 3.31 8.26 -3.56
CA LEU A 36 4.01 7.00 -3.36
C LEU A 36 3.29 6.20 -2.29
N TYR A 37 2.90 4.98 -2.64
CA TYR A 37 2.23 4.03 -1.77
C TYR A 37 3.11 2.82 -1.47
N ARG A 38 2.90 2.22 -0.30
CA ARG A 38 3.53 0.96 0.12
C ARG A 38 2.46 -0.08 0.42
N ARG A 39 2.68 -1.32 -0.02
CA ARG A 39 1.89 -2.48 0.40
C ARG A 39 2.64 -3.19 1.51
N ALA A 40 2.00 -3.33 2.67
CA ALA A 40 2.55 -4.14 3.74
C ALA A 40 2.64 -5.60 3.30
N ALA A 41 3.76 -6.27 3.59
CA ALA A 41 3.81 -7.72 3.49
C ALA A 41 2.73 -8.30 4.41
N ALA A 42 1.91 -9.22 3.90
CA ALA A 42 0.99 -9.96 4.76
C ALA A 42 1.84 -10.71 5.80
N THR A 43 1.66 -10.36 7.08
CA THR A 43 2.13 -11.18 8.17
C THR A 43 1.34 -12.48 8.09
N LEU A 44 2.01 -13.62 7.86
CA LEU A 44 1.37 -14.91 8.03
C LEU A 44 0.84 -14.96 9.47
N ASN A 45 -0.49 -15.08 9.61
CA ASN A 45 -1.08 -15.39 10.90
C ASN A 45 -0.39 -16.66 11.40
N GLY A 46 0.18 -16.58 12.60
CA GLY A 46 1.09 -17.58 13.14
C GLY A 46 0.54 -19.00 12.95
N ASP A 47 1.45 -19.89 12.57
CA ASP A 47 1.21 -21.32 12.43
C ASP A 47 0.31 -21.82 13.58
N PRO A 48 -0.86 -22.41 13.29
CA PRO A 48 -1.66 -23.03 14.34
C PRO A 48 -0.86 -24.22 14.86
N THR A 49 -0.14 -24.02 15.97
CA THR A 49 0.58 -25.08 16.66
C THR A 49 -0.35 -26.28 16.81
N PRO A 50 -0.06 -27.45 16.20
CA PRO A 50 -0.93 -28.61 16.34
C PRO A 50 -0.87 -29.04 17.80
N VAL A 51 -1.99 -28.92 18.51
CA VAL A 51 -2.15 -29.50 19.84
C VAL A 51 -2.21 -31.01 19.68
N VAL A 52 -1.08 -31.69 19.83
CA VAL A 52 -1.04 -33.15 19.99
C VAL A 52 -1.53 -33.46 21.41
N SER A 53 -2.73 -34.01 21.52
CA SER A 53 -3.18 -34.65 22.75
C SER A 53 -2.47 -36.00 22.89
N VAL A 54 -1.78 -36.19 24.02
CA VAL A 54 -1.17 -37.46 24.46
C VAL A 54 -2.13 -38.23 25.36
#